data_AF-A0A6B3FKT4-F1
#
_entry.id   AF-A0A6B3FKT4-F1
#
_cell.length_a   1.000
_cell.length_b   1.000
_cell.length_c   1.000
_cell.angle_alpha   90.00
_cell.angle_beta   90.00
_cell.angle_gamma   90.00
#
_symmetry.space_group_name_H-M   'P 1'
#
loop_
_entity.id
_entity.type
_entity.pdbx_description
1 polymer ?
#
loop_
_entity_poly.entity_id
_entity_poly.type
_entity_poly.pdbx_seq_one_letter_code
_entity_poly.pdbx_strand_id
1 'polypeptide(L)'
;MVQALHSSRDLISVRGWTPRWATARSTATALVRLGDRQPLLDFIDRSLAGDDSAETANLNYWAYWFGSIREAQPDDGFMRNGPSDWEPVRLLRGLATGLNQAPAYMDLYVHSLWALLTTNRWLPLADPVLAEGLAAQTARLLDQDGVSQRARRELSAVDYVLRENRT
;
A
#
# COMPACT_ATOMS: atom_id res chain seq x y z
N MET A 1 18.70 -20.16 -11.18
CA MET A 1 18.12 -19.35 -10.08
C MET A 1 18.72 -17.95 -9.98
N VAL A 2 20.06 -17.81 -9.94
CA VAL A 2 20.74 -16.50 -9.76
C VAL A 2 20.39 -15.47 -10.86
N GLN A 3 20.23 -15.90 -12.10
CA GLN A 3 19.97 -15.00 -13.24
C GLN A 3 18.54 -14.41 -13.22
N ALA A 4 17.54 -15.20 -12.78
CA ALA A 4 16.17 -14.72 -12.62
C ALA A 4 16.06 -13.66 -11.50
N LEU A 5 16.77 -13.86 -10.38
CA LEU A 5 16.85 -12.89 -9.30
C LEU A 5 17.52 -11.57 -9.72
N HIS A 6 18.54 -11.61 -10.59
CA HIS A 6 19.17 -10.40 -11.12
C HIS A 6 18.23 -9.62 -12.06
N SER A 7 17.58 -10.31 -13.00
CA SER A 7 16.58 -9.67 -13.88
C SER A 7 15.39 -9.09 -13.12
N SER A 8 14.98 -9.72 -12.02
CA SER A 8 13.97 -9.18 -11.10
C SER A 8 14.41 -7.93 -10.35
N ARG A 9 15.71 -7.79 -10.05
CA ARG A 9 16.25 -6.59 -9.39
C ARG A 9 16.39 -5.41 -10.37
N ASP A 10 16.75 -5.67 -11.62
CA ASP A 10 16.81 -4.62 -12.66
C ASP A 10 15.44 -3.98 -12.89
N LEU A 11 14.37 -4.78 -12.84
CA LEU A 11 12.98 -4.32 -12.90
C LEU A 11 12.60 -3.35 -11.76
N ILE A 12 13.21 -3.50 -10.59
CA ILE A 12 12.93 -2.72 -9.38
C ILE A 12 13.86 -1.49 -9.27
N SER A 13 14.87 -1.38 -10.14
CA SER A 13 15.79 -0.24 -10.14
C SER A 13 15.20 1.06 -10.72
N VAL A 14 14.07 0.99 -11.43
CA VAL A 14 13.49 2.14 -12.12
C VAL A 14 12.66 2.99 -11.18
N ARG A 15 12.83 4.31 -11.27
CA ARG A 15 12.14 5.28 -10.40
C ARG A 15 10.78 5.67 -10.95
N GLY A 16 9.81 5.76 -10.04
CA GLY A 16 8.45 6.19 -10.34
C GLY A 16 7.67 5.25 -11.24
N TRP A 17 6.58 5.77 -11.80
CA TRP A 17 5.72 5.03 -12.72
C TRP A 17 6.42 4.67 -14.04
N THR A 18 6.21 3.43 -14.53
CA THR A 18 6.68 2.96 -15.84
C THR A 18 5.71 1.94 -16.45
N PRO A 19 5.78 1.64 -17.76
CA PRO A 19 5.00 0.55 -18.36
C PRO A 19 5.27 -0.84 -17.73
N ARG A 20 6.40 -1.02 -17.06
CA ARG A 20 6.77 -2.29 -16.38
C ARG A 20 6.46 -2.27 -14.89
N TRP A 21 5.82 -1.21 -14.39
CA TRP A 21 5.59 -0.99 -12.97
C TRP A 21 4.73 -2.09 -12.34
N ALA A 22 3.66 -2.53 -13.02
CA ALA A 22 2.81 -3.62 -12.54
C ALA A 22 3.60 -4.94 -12.41
N THR A 23 4.49 -5.22 -13.37
CA THR A 23 5.41 -6.35 -13.30
C THR A 23 6.41 -6.22 -12.16
N ALA A 24 6.99 -5.03 -11.95
CA ALA A 24 7.93 -4.76 -10.86
C ALA A 24 7.27 -4.96 -9.49
N ARG A 25 6.06 -4.43 -9.29
CA ARG A 25 5.25 -4.63 -8.07
C ARG A 25 4.97 -6.11 -7.82
N SER A 26 4.50 -6.83 -8.83
CA SER A 26 4.18 -8.25 -8.74
C SER A 26 5.42 -9.09 -8.44
N THR A 27 6.56 -8.73 -9.03
CA THR A 27 7.85 -9.39 -8.77
C THR A 27 8.31 -9.15 -7.33
N ALA A 28 8.27 -7.91 -6.86
CA ALA A 28 8.66 -7.57 -5.49
C ALA A 28 7.81 -8.31 -4.45
N THR A 29 6.49 -8.36 -4.66
CA THR A 29 5.56 -9.10 -3.78
C THR A 29 5.71 -10.62 -3.87
N ALA A 30 6.10 -11.17 -5.02
CA ALA A 30 6.41 -12.59 -5.16
C ALA A 30 7.69 -12.96 -4.40
N LEU A 31 8.72 -12.11 -4.45
CA LEU A 31 9.99 -12.33 -3.75
C LEU A 31 9.84 -12.34 -2.23
N VAL A 32 8.90 -11.57 -1.68
CA VAL A 32 8.52 -11.63 -0.25
C VAL A 32 8.07 -13.03 0.15
N ARG A 33 7.33 -13.75 -0.72
CA ARG A 33 6.90 -15.15 -0.44
C ARG A 33 8.07 -16.12 -0.38
N LEU A 34 9.20 -15.75 -0.99
CA LEU A 34 10.44 -16.51 -0.96
C LEU A 34 11.38 -16.07 0.18
N GLY A 35 10.91 -15.18 1.06
CA GLY A 35 11.66 -14.68 2.21
C GLY A 35 12.55 -13.47 1.93
N ASP A 36 12.60 -12.97 0.69
CA ASP A 36 13.38 -11.77 0.35
C ASP A 36 12.47 -10.52 0.38
N ARG A 37 12.57 -9.77 1.49
CA ARG A 37 11.78 -8.55 1.71
C ARG A 37 12.40 -7.30 1.08
N GLN A 38 13.72 -7.30 0.83
CA GLN A 38 14.43 -6.12 0.33
C GLN A 38 13.87 -5.59 -1.01
N PRO A 39 13.52 -6.44 -1.99
CA PRO A 39 12.89 -6.00 -3.24
C PRO A 39 11.60 -5.21 -3.04
N LEU A 40 10.80 -5.53 -2.02
CA LEU A 40 9.57 -4.79 -1.71
C LEU A 40 9.88 -3.42 -1.14
N LEU A 41 10.86 -3.33 -0.24
CA LEU A 41 11.30 -2.05 0.32
C LEU A 41 11.88 -1.15 -0.78
N ASP A 42 12.74 -1.70 -1.64
CA ASP A 42 13.31 -0.98 -2.77
C ASP A 42 12.22 -0.48 -3.74
N PHE A 43 11.19 -1.29 -4.00
CA PHE A 43 10.05 -0.90 -4.82
C PHE A 43 9.26 0.26 -4.20
N ILE A 44 8.97 0.21 -2.90
CA ILE A 44 8.28 1.31 -2.21
C ILE A 44 9.14 2.59 -2.28
N ASP A 45 10.43 2.46 -2.02
CA ASP A 45 11.34 3.61 -1.95
C ASP A 45 11.57 4.28 -3.30
N ARG A 46 11.60 3.51 -4.39
CA ARG A 46 12.00 4.00 -5.71
C ARG A 46 10.82 4.20 -6.64
N SER A 47 9.80 3.37 -6.54
CA SER A 47 8.74 3.25 -7.55
C SER A 47 7.36 3.65 -7.01
N LEU A 48 7.22 3.97 -5.73
CA LEU A 48 5.99 4.53 -5.15
C LEU A 48 6.23 5.92 -4.58
N ALA A 49 7.06 5.98 -3.55
CA ALA A 49 7.08 7.13 -2.69
C ALA A 49 7.55 8.41 -3.39
N GLY A 50 6.71 9.44 -3.31
CA GLY A 50 6.97 10.74 -3.94
C GLY A 50 6.61 10.82 -5.42
N ASP A 51 5.90 9.83 -5.96
CA ASP A 51 5.32 9.84 -7.32
C ASP A 51 3.80 9.64 -7.24
N ASP A 52 3.04 10.73 -7.38
CA ASP A 52 1.58 10.74 -7.30
C ASP A 52 0.90 9.77 -8.30
N SER A 53 1.50 9.58 -9.49
CA SER A 53 0.96 8.65 -10.48
C SER A 53 1.15 7.20 -10.03
N ALA A 54 2.27 6.90 -9.38
CA ALA A 54 2.52 5.57 -8.83
C ALA A 54 1.68 5.29 -7.57
N GLU A 55 1.49 6.30 -6.71
CA GLU A 55 0.61 6.20 -5.54
C GLU A 55 -0.84 5.92 -5.95
N THR A 56 -1.34 6.69 -6.92
CA THR A 56 -2.68 6.47 -7.51
C THR A 56 -2.79 5.06 -8.10
N ALA A 57 -1.76 4.61 -8.83
CA ALA A 57 -1.74 3.27 -9.39
C ALA A 57 -1.78 2.16 -8.34
N ASN A 58 -1.07 2.34 -7.24
CA ASN A 58 -1.09 1.40 -6.12
C ASN A 58 -2.46 1.34 -5.43
N LEU A 59 -3.11 2.50 -5.22
CA LEU A 59 -4.45 2.55 -4.65
C LEU A 59 -5.48 1.92 -5.58
N ASN A 60 -5.42 2.18 -6.88
CA ASN A 60 -6.29 1.56 -7.89
C ASN A 60 -6.09 0.03 -7.93
N TYR A 61 -4.85 -0.46 -7.86
CA TYR A 61 -4.57 -1.89 -7.76
C TYR A 61 -5.26 -2.50 -6.53
N TRP A 62 -5.12 -1.88 -5.36
CA TRP A 62 -5.77 -2.38 -4.14
C TRP A 62 -7.29 -2.27 -4.20
N ALA A 63 -7.81 -1.19 -4.78
CA ALA A 63 -9.24 -0.99 -4.96
C ALA A 63 -9.83 -2.09 -5.84
N TYR A 64 -9.15 -2.49 -6.91
CA TYR A 64 -9.53 -3.66 -7.71
C TYR A 64 -9.44 -4.96 -6.92
N TRP A 65 -8.32 -5.21 -6.23
CA TRP A 65 -8.11 -6.44 -5.47
C TRP A 65 -9.13 -6.65 -4.34
N PHE A 66 -9.54 -5.57 -3.65
CA PHE A 66 -10.55 -5.62 -2.58
C PHE A 66 -11.99 -5.39 -3.06
N GLY A 67 -12.21 -5.29 -4.38
CA GLY A 67 -13.53 -5.13 -4.98
C GLY A 67 -14.19 -3.75 -4.73
N SER A 68 -13.40 -2.73 -4.41
CA SER A 68 -13.83 -1.31 -4.50
C SER A 68 -14.02 -0.87 -5.95
N ILE A 69 -13.20 -1.37 -6.87
CA ILE A 69 -13.49 -1.38 -8.30
C ILE A 69 -14.21 -2.70 -8.58
N ARG A 70 -15.44 -2.63 -9.10
CA ARG A 70 -16.30 -3.82 -9.29
C ARG A 70 -16.18 -4.39 -10.69
N GLU A 71 -15.89 -3.54 -11.66
CA GLU A 71 -15.75 -3.85 -13.06
C GLU A 71 -14.43 -4.60 -13.30
N ALA A 72 -14.52 -5.70 -14.04
CA ALA A 72 -13.33 -6.41 -14.51
C ALA A 72 -12.51 -5.48 -15.42
N GLN A 73 -11.20 -5.41 -15.15
CA GLN A 73 -10.27 -4.58 -15.91
C GLN A 73 -9.53 -5.46 -16.94
N PRO A 74 -9.43 -5.02 -18.21
CA PRO A 74 -8.92 -5.87 -19.30
C PRO A 74 -7.39 -6.00 -19.30
N ASP A 75 -6.69 -5.02 -18.75
CA ASP A 75 -5.22 -4.94 -18.68
C ASP A 75 -4.81 -4.02 -17.52
N ASP A 76 -3.51 -3.94 -17.21
CA ASP A 76 -2.97 -3.14 -16.09
C ASP A 76 -3.08 -1.61 -16.28
N GLY A 77 -3.55 -1.13 -17.43
CA GLY A 77 -3.71 0.29 -17.73
C GLY A 77 -4.67 1.02 -16.80
N PHE A 78 -5.64 0.30 -16.22
CA PHE A 78 -6.56 0.83 -15.20
C PHE A 78 -5.82 1.29 -13.94
N MET A 79 -4.63 0.79 -13.64
CA MET A 79 -3.92 1.24 -12.45
C MET A 79 -3.64 2.74 -12.57
N ARG A 80 -3.20 3.21 -13.73
CA ARG A 80 -2.94 4.63 -13.96
C ARG A 80 -4.21 5.44 -14.20
N ASN A 81 -5.12 4.92 -15.01
CA ASN A 81 -6.28 5.65 -15.55
C ASN A 81 -7.60 5.10 -15.00
N GLY A 82 -7.59 4.53 -13.81
CA GLY A 82 -8.72 3.84 -13.21
C GLY A 82 -9.87 4.80 -12.87
N PRO A 83 -11.05 4.25 -12.59
CA PRO A 83 -12.19 5.04 -12.17
C PRO A 83 -11.83 5.90 -10.96
N SER A 84 -12.29 7.15 -10.93
CA SER A 84 -12.04 8.07 -9.82
C SER A 84 -13.02 7.91 -8.66
N ASP A 85 -14.04 7.04 -8.81
CA ASP A 85 -15.22 6.93 -7.95
C ASP A 85 -15.34 5.57 -7.23
N TRP A 86 -14.26 4.79 -7.15
CA TRP A 86 -14.27 3.54 -6.37
C TRP A 86 -14.50 3.81 -4.88
N GLU A 87 -15.15 2.88 -4.18
CA GLU A 87 -15.62 3.11 -2.80
C GLU A 87 -14.46 3.19 -1.77
N PRO A 88 -14.15 4.38 -1.21
CA PRO A 88 -12.95 4.58 -0.40
C PRO A 88 -13.01 3.89 0.96
N VAL A 89 -14.19 3.82 1.57
CA VAL A 89 -14.40 3.14 2.87
C VAL A 89 -14.15 1.63 2.74
N ARG A 90 -14.55 1.03 1.61
CA ARG A 90 -14.28 -0.39 1.33
C ARG A 90 -12.79 -0.64 1.18
N LEU A 91 -12.06 0.24 0.50
CA LEU A 91 -10.61 0.11 0.38
C LEU A 91 -9.94 0.23 1.76
N LEU A 92 -10.32 1.22 2.56
CA LEU A 92 -9.78 1.38 3.92
C LEU A 92 -9.97 0.09 4.74
N ARG A 93 -11.16 -0.51 4.68
CA ARG A 93 -11.46 -1.77 5.38
C ARG A 93 -10.59 -2.92 4.88
N GLY A 94 -10.42 -3.04 3.56
CA GLY A 94 -9.57 -4.05 2.94
C GLY A 94 -8.10 -3.92 3.38
N LEU A 95 -7.56 -2.70 3.34
CA LEU A 95 -6.19 -2.42 3.77
C LEU A 95 -5.98 -2.67 5.27
N ALA A 96 -6.90 -2.22 6.13
CA ALA A 96 -6.83 -2.46 7.57
C ALA A 96 -6.88 -3.96 7.92
N THR A 97 -7.75 -4.70 7.22
CA THR A 97 -7.85 -6.16 7.37
C THR A 97 -6.57 -6.85 6.90
N GLY A 98 -6.06 -6.48 5.72
CA GLY A 98 -4.85 -7.05 5.14
C GLY A 98 -3.60 -6.80 5.97
N LEU A 99 -3.48 -5.62 6.60
CA LEU A 99 -2.38 -5.30 7.51
C LEU A 99 -2.28 -6.30 8.68
N ASN A 100 -3.41 -6.82 9.18
CA ASN A 100 -3.43 -7.86 10.21
C ASN A 100 -3.12 -9.26 9.65
N GLN A 101 -3.66 -9.58 8.47
CA GLN A 101 -3.64 -10.94 7.95
C GLN A 101 -2.36 -11.30 7.19
N ALA A 102 -1.59 -10.30 6.73
CA ALA A 102 -0.49 -10.50 5.81
C ALA A 102 0.79 -9.75 6.25
N PRO A 103 1.35 -10.08 7.43
CA PRO A 103 2.47 -9.32 8.03
C PRO A 103 3.74 -9.29 7.18
N ALA A 104 3.94 -10.29 6.30
CA ALA A 104 5.05 -10.30 5.35
C ALA A 104 5.04 -9.08 4.40
N TYR A 105 3.87 -8.50 4.16
CA TYR A 105 3.65 -7.35 3.28
C TYR A 105 3.39 -6.04 4.04
N MET A 106 3.69 -6.01 5.34
CA MET A 106 3.34 -4.91 6.23
C MET A 106 3.73 -3.53 5.69
N ASP A 107 4.95 -3.33 5.17
CA ASP A 107 5.36 -2.00 4.67
C ASP A 107 4.48 -1.54 3.51
N LEU A 108 4.08 -2.45 2.63
CA LEU A 108 3.21 -2.11 1.50
C LEU A 108 1.81 -1.72 1.99
N TYR A 109 1.26 -2.45 2.96
CA TYR A 109 -0.02 -2.10 3.58
C TYR A 109 0.03 -0.76 4.32
N VAL A 110 1.08 -0.54 5.11
CA VAL A 110 1.30 0.71 5.85
C VAL A 110 1.41 1.88 4.88
N HIS A 111 2.22 1.73 3.84
CA HIS A 111 2.43 2.76 2.83
C HIS A 111 1.13 3.08 2.08
N SER A 112 0.36 2.06 1.69
CA SER A 112 -0.95 2.26 1.06
C SER A 112 -2.00 2.91 1.99
N LEU A 113 -2.01 2.56 3.28
CA LEU A 113 -2.87 3.21 4.27
C LEU A 113 -2.50 4.68 4.46
N TRP A 114 -1.20 4.97 4.55
CA TRP A 114 -0.68 6.32 4.61
C TRP A 114 -1.14 7.12 3.40
N ALA A 115 -0.86 6.66 2.18
CA ALA A 115 -1.24 7.34 0.94
C ALA A 115 -2.77 7.57 0.85
N LEU A 116 -3.57 6.58 1.24
CA LEU A 116 -5.02 6.68 1.25
C LEU A 116 -5.51 7.75 2.24
N LEU A 117 -5.05 7.70 3.48
CA LEU A 117 -5.54 8.55 4.58
C LEU A 117 -4.99 9.99 4.50
N THR A 118 -3.79 10.20 3.96
CA THR A 118 -3.29 11.57 3.75
C THR A 118 -4.02 12.26 2.61
N THR A 119 -4.48 11.51 1.60
CA THR A 119 -5.27 12.03 0.48
C THR A 119 -6.75 12.18 0.86
N ASN A 120 -7.30 11.26 1.64
CA ASN A 120 -8.71 11.21 2.03
C ASN A 120 -8.87 11.32 3.54
N ARG A 121 -8.47 12.46 4.12
CA ARG A 121 -8.49 12.68 5.58
C ARG A 121 -9.86 12.57 6.23
N TRP A 122 -10.95 12.64 5.46
CA TRP A 122 -12.32 12.49 5.93
C TRP A 122 -12.71 11.02 6.21
N LEU A 123 -11.96 10.05 5.69
CA LEU A 123 -12.29 8.62 5.76
C LEU A 123 -12.53 8.09 7.19
N PRO A 124 -11.75 8.48 8.22
CA PRO A 124 -11.99 8.02 9.58
C PRO A 124 -13.37 8.41 10.11
N LEU A 125 -13.93 9.55 9.67
CA LEU A 125 -15.27 10.00 10.05
C LEU A 125 -16.38 9.17 9.40
N ALA A 126 -16.10 8.55 8.26
CA ALA A 126 -17.08 7.76 7.52
C ALA A 126 -17.31 6.36 8.11
N ASP A 127 -16.34 5.83 8.85
CA ASP A 127 -16.47 4.58 9.62
C ASP A 127 -15.66 4.66 10.93
N PRO A 128 -16.23 5.28 11.98
CA PRO A 128 -15.52 5.50 13.25
C PRO A 128 -15.08 4.21 13.94
N VAL A 129 -15.86 3.13 13.83
CA VAL A 129 -15.54 1.83 14.43
C VAL A 129 -14.30 1.23 13.76
N LEU A 130 -14.24 1.28 12.43
CA LEU A 130 -13.05 0.87 11.68
C LEU A 130 -11.83 1.74 12.03
N ALA A 131 -12.02 3.05 12.14
CA ALA A 131 -10.96 3.99 12.49
C ALA A 131 -10.38 3.73 13.89
N GLU A 132 -11.23 3.45 14.88
CA GLU A 132 -10.81 3.09 16.24
C GLU A 132 -10.00 1.79 16.26
N GLY A 133 -10.47 0.76 15.55
CA GLY A 133 -9.77 -0.51 15.42
C GLY A 133 -8.40 -0.35 14.76
N LEU A 134 -8.33 0.42 13.67
CA LEU A 134 -7.09 0.71 12.96
C LEU A 134 -6.11 1.54 13.80
N ALA A 135 -6.60 2.50 14.59
CA ALA A 135 -5.77 3.30 15.48
C ALA A 135 -5.16 2.43 16.60
N ALA A 136 -5.96 1.54 17.20
CA ALA A 136 -5.45 0.59 18.20
C ALA A 136 -4.39 -0.34 17.60
N GLN A 137 -4.56 -0.78 16.36
CA GLN A 137 -3.57 -1.58 15.64
C GLN A 137 -2.30 -0.79 15.33
N THR A 138 -2.43 0.45 14.85
CA THR A 138 -1.32 1.34 14.52
C THR A 138 -0.45 1.61 15.75
N ALA A 139 -1.06 1.90 16.90
CA ALA A 139 -0.34 2.06 18.16
C ALA A 139 0.46 0.81 18.54
N ARG A 140 -0.15 -0.38 18.46
CA ARG A 140 0.56 -1.66 18.73
C ARG A 140 1.74 -1.88 17.78
N LEU A 141 1.61 -1.55 16.50
CA LEU A 141 2.68 -1.72 15.52
C LEU A 141 3.85 -0.74 15.76
N LEU A 142 3.56 0.49 16.20
CA LEU A 142 4.59 1.47 16.53
C LEU A 142 5.49 1.01 17.69
N ASP A 143 4.91 0.32 18.67
CA ASP A 143 5.58 -0.23 19.84
C ASP A 143 6.39 -1.51 19.55
N GLN A 144 6.20 -2.15 18.39
CA GLN A 144 6.86 -3.40 18.03
C GLN A 144 8.20 -3.18 17.30
N ASP A 145 9.16 -4.05 17.58
CA ASP A 145 10.37 -4.19 16.78
C ASP A 145 10.08 -4.89 15.44
N GLY A 146 10.86 -4.57 14.40
CA GLY A 146 10.73 -5.20 13.06
C GLY A 146 9.99 -4.37 12.00
N VAL A 147 9.37 -3.25 12.40
CA VAL A 147 8.85 -2.25 11.45
C VAL A 147 10.01 -1.47 10.83
N SER A 148 10.03 -1.33 9.50
CA SER A 148 11.06 -0.53 8.83
C SER A 148 10.98 0.93 9.26
N GLN A 149 12.09 1.67 9.14
CA GLN A 149 12.11 3.09 9.51
C GLN A 149 11.08 3.90 8.71
N ARG A 150 10.85 3.55 7.44
CA ARG A 150 9.84 4.17 6.58
C ARG A 150 8.43 3.87 7.09
N ALA A 151 8.09 2.59 7.25
CA ALA A 151 6.79 2.19 7.73
C ALA A 151 6.48 2.80 9.11
N ARG A 152 7.48 2.97 9.99
CA ARG A 152 7.29 3.65 11.28
C ARG A 152 6.92 5.13 11.12
N ARG A 153 7.53 5.85 10.17
CA ARG A 153 7.17 7.26 9.85
C ARG A 153 5.76 7.34 9.28
N GLU A 154 5.42 6.45 8.36
CA GLU A 154 4.10 6.40 7.72
C GLU A 154 3.00 6.00 8.71
N LEU A 155 3.23 5.01 9.57
CA LEU A 155 2.34 4.65 10.68
C LEU A 155 2.13 5.82 11.65
N SER A 156 3.17 6.61 11.95
CA SER A 156 3.02 7.78 12.82
C SER A 156 2.12 8.85 12.19
N ALA A 157 2.21 9.05 10.87
CA ALA A 157 1.32 9.94 10.14
C ALA A 157 -0.12 9.39 10.06
N VAL A 158 -0.28 8.08 9.91
CA VAL A 158 -1.60 7.40 9.99
C VAL A 158 -2.22 7.59 11.37
N ASP A 159 -1.48 7.34 12.45
CA ASP A 159 -1.96 7.55 13.84
C ASP A 159 -2.42 8.99 14.05
N TYR A 160 -1.64 9.95 13.54
CA TYR A 160 -2.00 11.37 13.60
C TYR A 160 -3.35 11.65 12.93
N VAL A 161 -3.54 11.21 11.67
CA VAL A 161 -4.80 11.42 10.94
C VAL A 161 -5.99 10.75 11.65
N LEU A 162 -5.80 9.54 12.17
CA LEU A 162 -6.86 8.84 12.90
C LEU A 162 -7.25 9.56 14.20
N ARG A 163 -6.29 10.15 14.91
CA ARG A 163 -6.55 10.89 16.15
C ARG A 163 -7.16 12.27 15.90
N GLU A 164 -6.75 12.94 14.84
CA GLU A 164 -7.30 14.23 14.41
C GLU A 164 -8.82 14.14 14.13
N ASN A 165 -9.30 12.98 13.66
CA ASN A 165 -10.70 12.76 13.28
C ASN A 165 -11.56 12.08 14.36
N ARG A 166 -11.15 12.09 15.64
CA ARG A 166 -11.94 11.51 16.76
C ARG A 166 -12.88 12.50 17.47
N THR A 167 -12.97 13.75 16.99
CA THR A 167 -13.75 14.83 17.60
C THR A 167 -15.22 14.81 17.22
#